data_AF-A0A834HEG5-F1
#
_entry.id   AF-A0A834HEG5-F1
#
_cell.length_a   1.000
_cell.length_b   1.000
_cell.length_c   1.000
_cell.angle_alpha   90.00
_cell.angle_beta   90.00
_cell.angle_gamma   90.00
#
_symmetry.space_group_name_H-M   'P 1'
#
loop_
_entity.id
_entity.type
_entity.pdbx_description
1 polymer ?
#
loop_
_entity_poly.entity_id
_entity_poly.type
_entity_poly.pdbx_seq_one_letter_code
_entity_poly.pdbx_strand_id
1 'polypeptide(L)'
;MVNKTWRIIPRPLLETILNNHAQHHCVPQPLILHGPRGVGKTTLILEQKWNTGPHLTGYVDFAQPIESHHPAHGQSFPWTSWSNCPPPPLPAPQTQLERCLESMAQTGVKLGTITSHQIFTTLNKWHGLDATLCRILQSNSKSSKATLSDKVSNSVQWGRAVCAVSAQLNADEVDGIVEGGKVSMEEVAYFKEAMAGLRVAKEVIRVQQGWRRNAFRDLNRVGGFSRSLANSATDWPCLLLELLSLGAEIDYFQPKLIINNIEVLKHAVLTDDSTVCGSLYHDSLIWRIIALGANERCLPVILVTSDSRFLTVPPVGLNSRTMTINQAFGWTPQEAKMHMVDDYFSPYEWNLVVEVLGPSPRHLFELYALKQSNFYQKVMDEKGSTFEDIVDAYLAFLQVTVVNPAMDKALSLLQKFASDARNGKIPKDRLRFGAPWRHPPQIDNPALRLEWAKLQLMDFVQSLVNTEFGCGSNIVVSEDAEEPGF
;
A
#
# COMPACT_ATOMS: atom_id res chain seq x y z
N MET A 1 20.67 -6.09 -5.88
CA MET A 1 19.44 -6.82 -6.24
C MET A 1 19.38 -8.07 -5.40
N VAL A 2 18.56 -8.09 -4.34
CA VAL A 2 18.36 -9.30 -3.54
C VAL A 2 17.28 -10.12 -4.22
N ASN A 3 17.67 -11.21 -4.87
CA ASN A 3 16.80 -12.23 -5.49
C ASN A 3 16.05 -13.02 -4.39
N LYS A 4 15.15 -12.36 -3.65
CA LYS A 4 14.15 -13.09 -2.85
C LYS A 4 12.94 -13.31 -3.73
N THR A 5 12.67 -14.58 -4.05
CA THR A 5 11.43 -15.02 -4.68
C THR A 5 10.25 -14.60 -3.81
N TRP A 6 9.17 -14.16 -4.45
CA TRP A 6 7.92 -13.80 -3.77
C TRP A 6 7.39 -15.05 -3.07
N ARG A 7 7.13 -14.98 -1.77
CA ARG A 7 6.51 -16.08 -1.02
C ARG A 7 5.03 -16.19 -1.39
N ILE A 8 4.51 -17.41 -1.45
CA ILE A 8 3.09 -17.70 -1.71
C ILE A 8 2.38 -17.81 -0.34
N ILE A 9 1.47 -16.89 -0.02
CA ILE A 9 0.58 -16.88 1.16
C ILE A 9 -0.77 -17.54 0.81
N PRO A 10 -1.12 -18.70 1.35
CA PRO A 10 -2.42 -19.31 1.05
C PRO A 10 -3.60 -18.35 1.30
N ARG A 11 -4.59 -18.32 0.40
CA ARG A 11 -5.82 -17.51 0.54
C ARG A 11 -6.48 -17.66 1.92
N PRO A 12 -6.62 -18.87 2.50
CA PRO A 12 -7.18 -19.02 3.84
C PRO A 12 -6.40 -18.26 4.93
N LEU A 13 -5.07 -18.19 4.81
CA LEU A 13 -4.23 -17.43 5.75
C LEU A 13 -4.44 -15.92 5.59
N LEU A 14 -4.54 -15.44 4.34
CA LEU A 14 -4.87 -14.04 4.05
C LEU A 14 -6.26 -13.67 4.58
N GLU A 15 -7.27 -14.48 4.28
CA GLU A 15 -8.63 -14.29 4.78
C GLU A 15 -8.66 -14.33 6.31
N THR A 16 -7.89 -15.21 6.96
CA THR A 16 -7.75 -15.21 8.42
C THR A 16 -7.16 -13.90 8.94
N ILE A 17 -6.09 -13.39 8.33
CA ILE A 17 -5.47 -12.12 8.75
C ILE A 17 -6.42 -10.94 8.51
N LEU A 18 -7.15 -10.93 7.40
CA LEU A 18 -8.15 -9.90 7.10
C LEU A 18 -9.34 -9.98 8.04
N ASN A 19 -9.81 -11.18 8.36
CA ASN A 19 -10.85 -11.41 9.36
C ASN A 19 -10.40 -10.92 10.74
N ASN A 20 -9.13 -11.13 11.11
CA ASN A 20 -8.59 -10.56 12.34
C ASN A 20 -8.63 -9.03 12.31
N HIS A 21 -8.23 -8.38 11.21
CA HIS A 21 -8.35 -6.91 11.08
C HIS A 21 -9.80 -6.44 10.96
N ALA A 22 -10.72 -7.29 10.50
CA ALA A 22 -12.14 -7.01 10.42
C ALA A 22 -12.81 -7.06 11.81
N GLN A 23 -12.44 -8.03 12.65
CA GLN A 23 -13.07 -8.29 13.94
C GLN A 23 -12.52 -7.41 15.08
N HIS A 24 -11.28 -6.94 14.98
CA HIS A 24 -10.68 -6.12 16.04
C HIS A 24 -10.89 -4.63 15.76
N HIS A 25 -11.23 -3.87 16.80
CA HIS A 25 -11.40 -2.42 16.74
C HIS A 25 -10.06 -1.66 16.80
N CYS A 26 -9.02 -2.27 17.38
CA CYS A 26 -7.64 -1.78 17.40
C CYS A 26 -6.66 -2.93 17.15
N VAL A 27 -5.56 -2.64 16.43
CA VAL A 27 -4.52 -3.59 16.08
C VAL A 27 -3.12 -3.02 16.37
N PRO A 28 -2.13 -3.88 16.67
CA PRO A 28 -0.77 -3.42 16.98
C PRO A 28 0.02 -2.97 15.73
N GLN A 29 -0.45 -3.27 14.53
CA GLN A 29 0.26 -2.94 13.30
C GLN A 29 -0.71 -2.77 12.12
N PRO A 30 -0.39 -1.88 11.17
CA PRO A 30 -1.11 -1.82 9.90
C PRO A 30 -0.85 -3.09 9.08
N LEU A 31 -1.82 -3.45 8.26
CA LEU A 31 -1.70 -4.50 7.27
C LEU A 31 -1.22 -3.93 5.95
N ILE A 32 -0.13 -4.47 5.40
CA ILE A 32 0.34 -4.08 4.07
C ILE A 32 0.07 -5.24 3.10
N LEU A 33 -0.88 -5.02 2.19
CA LEU A 33 -1.23 -5.93 1.11
C LEU A 33 -0.42 -5.58 -0.12
N HIS A 34 0.59 -6.39 -0.40
CA HIS A 34 1.52 -6.17 -1.48
C HIS A 34 1.49 -7.34 -2.49
N GLY A 35 1.40 -7.02 -3.78
CA GLY A 35 1.45 -8.03 -4.83
C GLY A 35 1.25 -7.44 -6.22
N PRO A 36 1.45 -8.23 -7.29
CA PRO A 36 1.29 -7.77 -8.68
C PRO A 36 -0.07 -7.13 -8.95
N ARG A 37 -0.19 -6.28 -9.98
CA ARG A 37 -1.48 -5.72 -10.41
C ARG A 37 -2.39 -6.79 -11.00
N GLY A 38 -3.70 -6.56 -10.99
CA GLY A 38 -4.68 -7.46 -11.61
C GLY A 38 -4.97 -8.76 -10.86
N VAL A 39 -4.28 -9.02 -9.76
CA VAL A 39 -4.47 -10.24 -8.95
C VAL A 39 -5.67 -10.16 -7.99
N GLY A 40 -6.60 -9.21 -8.17
CA GLY A 40 -7.80 -9.15 -7.32
C GLY A 40 -7.61 -8.66 -5.87
N LYS A 41 -6.46 -8.05 -5.50
CA LYS A 41 -6.26 -7.43 -4.16
C LYS A 41 -7.37 -6.46 -3.79
N THR A 42 -7.59 -5.49 -4.68
CA THR A 42 -8.59 -4.43 -4.49
C THR A 42 -9.98 -5.03 -4.49
N THR A 43 -10.26 -5.98 -5.39
CA THR A 43 -11.53 -6.73 -5.43
C THR A 43 -11.80 -7.46 -4.11
N LEU A 44 -10.83 -8.22 -3.61
CA LEU A 44 -10.95 -8.95 -2.35
C LEU A 44 -11.22 -8.02 -1.16
N ILE A 45 -10.70 -6.79 -1.19
CA ILE A 45 -11.02 -5.80 -0.18
C ILE A 45 -12.41 -5.21 -0.44
N LEU A 46 -12.75 -4.79 -1.64
CA LEU A 46 -14.05 -4.17 -1.93
C LEU A 46 -15.24 -5.12 -1.74
N GLU A 47 -15.06 -6.43 -1.95
CA GLU A 47 -16.08 -7.45 -1.76
C GLU A 47 -16.32 -7.81 -0.29
N GLN A 48 -15.36 -7.52 0.60
CA GLN A 48 -15.52 -7.75 2.02
C GLN A 48 -16.56 -6.77 2.60
N LYS A 49 -17.44 -7.29 3.47
CA LYS A 49 -18.46 -6.47 4.14
C LYS A 49 -17.84 -5.70 5.30
N TRP A 50 -17.09 -4.66 4.99
CA TRP A 50 -16.43 -3.83 6.02
C TRP A 50 -17.39 -2.95 6.83
N ASN A 51 -18.61 -2.74 6.33
CA ASN A 51 -19.61 -1.83 6.93
C ASN A 51 -20.82 -2.57 7.52
N THR A 52 -20.73 -3.88 7.78
CA THR A 52 -21.72 -4.58 8.63
C THR A 52 -21.40 -4.26 10.09
N GLY A 53 -22.40 -3.77 10.85
CA GLY A 53 -22.20 -3.06 12.14
C GLY A 53 -21.38 -3.84 13.17
N PRO A 54 -20.71 -3.20 14.16
CA PRO A 54 -20.49 -1.77 14.50
C PRO A 54 -19.36 -1.08 13.70
N HIS A 55 -19.01 -1.64 12.54
CA HIS A 55 -17.82 -1.25 11.80
C HIS A 55 -18.07 -0.01 10.92
N LEU A 56 -17.16 0.96 11.00
CA LEU A 56 -17.12 2.12 10.11
C LEU A 56 -15.84 2.07 9.27
N THR A 57 -15.95 1.91 7.96
CA THR A 57 -14.75 1.80 7.12
C THR A 57 -14.61 2.98 6.17
N GLY A 58 -13.48 3.69 6.31
CA GLY A 58 -13.01 4.66 5.33
C GLY A 58 -12.24 3.97 4.22
N TYR A 59 -12.58 4.30 2.97
CA TYR A 59 -11.86 3.83 1.79
C TYR A 59 -11.30 5.02 1.03
N VAL A 60 -10.00 5.01 0.80
CA VAL A 60 -9.28 6.05 0.04
C VAL A 60 -8.53 5.37 -1.09
N ASP A 61 -8.70 5.85 -2.32
CA ASP A 61 -7.92 5.38 -3.46
C ASP A 61 -7.11 6.52 -4.07
N PHE A 62 -5.81 6.55 -3.78
CA PHE A 62 -4.95 7.64 -4.25
C PHE A 62 -4.76 7.67 -5.77
N ALA A 63 -5.15 6.62 -6.49
CA ALA A 63 -5.18 6.64 -7.94
C ALA A 63 -6.44 7.29 -8.52
N GLN A 64 -7.51 7.49 -7.73
CA GLN A 64 -8.77 8.09 -8.19
C GLN A 64 -8.60 9.44 -8.92
N PRO A 65 -7.68 10.35 -8.51
CA PRO A 65 -7.45 11.60 -9.22
C PRO A 65 -6.82 11.45 -10.62
N ILE A 66 -6.32 10.27 -10.99
CA ILE A 66 -5.71 10.01 -12.29
C ILE A 66 -6.81 9.57 -13.28
N GLU A 67 -7.56 10.56 -13.79
CA GLU A 67 -8.78 10.33 -14.59
C GLU A 67 -8.56 9.40 -15.79
N SER A 68 -7.39 9.48 -16.42
CA SER A 68 -7.03 8.68 -17.59
C SER A 68 -6.87 7.18 -17.34
N HIS A 69 -6.81 6.74 -16.08
CA HIS A 69 -6.46 5.35 -15.75
C HIS A 69 -7.27 4.77 -14.57
N HIS A 70 -8.42 5.34 -14.19
CA HIS A 70 -9.15 4.88 -13.01
C HIS A 70 -10.61 4.46 -13.31
N PRO A 71 -11.09 3.32 -12.76
CA PRO A 71 -12.46 2.82 -13.00
C PRO A 71 -13.59 3.77 -12.66
N ALA A 72 -13.41 4.63 -11.65
CA ALA A 72 -14.40 5.65 -11.32
C ALA A 72 -14.71 6.63 -12.48
N HIS A 73 -13.82 6.71 -13.48
CA HIS A 73 -13.95 7.57 -14.66
C HIS A 73 -14.15 6.76 -15.94
N GLY A 74 -14.58 5.50 -15.83
CA GLY A 74 -14.81 4.61 -16.97
C GLY A 74 -13.54 4.06 -17.63
N GLN A 75 -12.39 4.15 -16.95
CA GLN A 75 -11.10 3.66 -17.44
C GLN A 75 -10.61 2.43 -16.67
N SER A 76 -9.71 1.62 -17.23
CA SER A 76 -9.08 0.53 -16.47
C SER A 76 -7.89 1.04 -15.64
N PHE A 77 -7.61 0.42 -14.50
CA PHE A 77 -6.35 0.62 -13.77
C PHE A 77 -5.13 0.42 -14.70
N PRO A 78 -4.06 1.22 -14.59
CA PRO A 78 -2.89 1.05 -15.42
C PRO A 78 -2.17 -0.24 -15.02
N TRP A 79 -1.78 -1.02 -16.03
CA TRP A 79 -1.06 -2.27 -15.84
C TRP A 79 0.43 -2.09 -15.55
N THR A 80 0.99 -0.95 -15.97
CA THR A 80 2.35 -0.52 -15.64
C THR A 80 2.42 0.12 -14.26
N SER A 81 3.61 0.23 -13.67
CA SER A 81 3.80 0.88 -12.37
C SER A 81 3.24 2.30 -12.36
N TRP A 82 2.74 2.76 -11.20
CA TRP A 82 2.22 4.12 -11.03
C TRP A 82 3.33 5.15 -11.22
N SER A 83 4.60 4.74 -11.10
CA SER A 83 5.76 5.56 -11.45
C SER A 83 5.83 5.91 -12.94
N ASN A 84 5.15 5.15 -13.80
CA ASN A 84 5.12 5.36 -15.25
C ASN A 84 3.85 6.08 -15.71
N CYS A 85 2.89 6.30 -14.80
CA CYS A 85 1.70 7.09 -15.06
C CYS A 85 1.99 8.57 -14.78
N PRO A 86 1.26 9.50 -15.41
CA PRO A 86 1.29 10.90 -15.02
C PRO A 86 1.01 11.04 -13.52
N PRO A 87 1.95 11.58 -12.73
CA PRO A 87 1.76 11.68 -11.29
C PRO A 87 0.68 12.70 -10.95
N PRO A 88 -0.20 12.42 -9.97
CA PRO A 88 -1.22 13.38 -9.59
C PRO A 88 -0.61 14.55 -8.82
N PRO A 89 -1.28 15.71 -8.80
CA PRO A 89 -0.96 16.81 -7.90
C PRO A 89 -1.09 16.36 -6.44
N LEU A 90 -0.07 16.59 -5.60
CA LEU A 90 -0.04 16.18 -4.19
C LEU A 90 -1.26 16.62 -3.35
N PRO A 91 -1.84 17.82 -3.53
CA PRO A 91 -3.03 18.21 -2.78
C PRO A 91 -4.24 17.29 -3.00
N ALA A 92 -4.34 16.62 -4.15
CA ALA A 92 -5.47 15.74 -4.46
C ALA A 92 -5.55 14.51 -3.53
N PRO A 93 -4.52 13.63 -3.45
CA PRO A 93 -4.53 12.50 -2.51
C PRO A 93 -4.52 12.96 -1.04
N GLN A 94 -3.87 14.09 -0.70
CA GLN A 94 -3.93 14.66 0.64
C GLN A 94 -5.36 15.01 1.05
N THR A 95 -6.05 15.78 0.21
CA THR A 95 -7.43 16.19 0.47
C THR A 95 -8.37 14.99 0.54
N GLN A 96 -8.15 13.96 -0.28
CA GLN A 96 -8.95 12.74 -0.25
C GLN A 96 -8.80 11.99 1.08
N LEU A 97 -7.55 11.83 1.58
CA LEU A 97 -7.28 11.22 2.88
C LEU A 97 -7.89 12.04 4.02
N GLU A 98 -7.65 13.36 4.03
CA GLU A 98 -8.14 14.26 5.07
C GLU A 98 -9.67 14.28 5.13
N ARG A 99 -10.35 14.38 3.99
CA ARG A 99 -11.82 14.34 3.93
C ARG A 99 -12.38 13.00 4.43
N CYS A 100 -11.76 11.88 4.06
CA CYS A 100 -12.18 10.57 4.53
C CYS A 100 -12.06 10.48 6.06
N LEU A 101 -10.89 10.82 6.61
CA LEU A 101 -10.65 10.79 8.05
C LEU A 101 -11.53 11.78 8.82
N GLU A 102 -11.76 12.98 8.26
CA GLU A 102 -12.67 13.98 8.83
C GLU A 102 -14.10 13.46 8.90
N SER A 103 -14.61 12.86 7.82
CA SER A 103 -15.93 12.25 7.79
C SER A 103 -16.07 11.13 8.83
N MET A 104 -15.03 10.31 8.99
CA MET A 104 -15.01 9.27 10.01
C MET A 104 -15.02 9.85 11.43
N ALA A 105 -14.18 10.85 11.69
CA ALA A 105 -14.11 11.50 13.00
C ALA A 105 -15.40 12.24 13.33
N GLN A 106 -16.04 12.87 12.35
CA GLN A 106 -17.38 13.46 12.50
C GLN A 106 -18.42 12.39 12.86
N THR A 107 -18.35 11.21 12.25
CA THR A 107 -19.21 10.08 12.62
C THR A 107 -18.96 9.64 14.06
N GLY A 108 -17.69 9.56 14.50
CA GLY A 108 -17.34 9.28 15.89
C GLY A 108 -17.87 10.32 16.88
N VAL A 109 -17.85 11.61 16.51
CA VAL A 109 -18.48 12.67 17.34
C VAL A 109 -20.00 12.50 17.40
N LYS A 110 -20.66 12.18 16.29
CA LYS A 110 -22.11 11.94 16.26
C LYS A 110 -22.53 10.73 17.11
N LEU A 111 -21.63 9.75 17.23
CA LEU A 111 -21.80 8.60 18.11
C LEU A 111 -21.33 8.89 19.55
N GLY A 112 -20.88 10.11 19.86
CA GLY A 112 -20.41 10.47 21.20
C GLY A 112 -19.12 9.79 21.66
N THR A 113 -18.42 9.05 20.79
CA THR A 113 -17.15 8.39 21.13
C THR A 113 -15.96 9.34 21.11
N ILE A 114 -16.08 10.45 20.38
CA ILE A 114 -15.07 11.50 20.29
C ILE A 114 -15.62 12.79 20.92
N THR A 115 -14.93 13.28 21.95
CA THR A 115 -15.31 14.46 22.74
C THR A 115 -14.35 15.63 22.51
N SER A 116 -14.81 16.85 22.79
CA SER A 116 -13.98 18.07 22.82
C SER A 116 -12.74 17.91 23.72
N HIS A 117 -12.89 17.22 24.85
CA HIS A 117 -11.80 16.95 25.77
C HIS A 117 -10.74 16.02 25.17
N GLN A 118 -11.15 14.91 24.54
CA GLN A 118 -10.21 14.01 23.84
C GLN A 118 -9.48 14.74 22.72
N ILE A 119 -10.18 15.55 21.93
CA ILE A 119 -9.57 16.37 20.88
C ILE A 119 -8.50 17.28 21.45
N PHE A 120 -8.80 17.98 22.55
CA PHE A 120 -7.84 18.84 23.24
C PHE A 120 -6.63 18.09 23.78
N THR A 121 -6.83 16.98 24.48
CA THR A 121 -5.73 16.23 25.11
C THR A 121 -4.81 15.60 24.07
N THR A 122 -5.37 14.99 23.03
CA THR A 122 -4.60 14.45 21.90
C THR A 122 -3.82 15.54 21.16
N LEU A 123 -4.43 16.71 20.94
CA LEU A 123 -3.75 17.83 20.29
C LEU A 123 -2.64 18.42 21.18
N ASN A 124 -2.91 18.63 22.48
CA ASN A 124 -1.95 19.23 23.43
C ASN A 124 -0.75 18.32 23.72
N LYS A 125 -0.90 17.00 23.53
CA LYS A 125 0.20 16.02 23.64
C LYS A 125 1.30 16.27 22.60
N TRP A 126 0.92 16.66 21.39
CA TRP A 126 1.86 16.79 20.26
C TRP A 126 2.15 18.24 19.85
N HIS A 127 1.29 19.19 20.25
CA HIS A 127 1.35 20.57 19.78
C HIS A 127 1.39 21.57 20.95
N GLY A 128 2.25 22.59 20.81
CA GLY A 128 2.22 23.77 21.69
C GLY A 128 1.04 24.67 21.32
N LEU A 129 0.03 24.77 22.19
CA LEU A 129 -1.25 25.43 21.86
C LEU A 129 -1.31 26.92 22.17
N ASP A 130 -0.57 27.40 23.16
CA ASP A 130 -0.73 28.74 23.76
C ASP A 130 -0.69 29.89 22.71
N ALA A 131 0.40 30.00 21.97
CA ALA A 131 0.56 31.04 20.94
C ALA A 131 -0.47 30.90 19.80
N THR A 132 -0.88 29.67 19.49
CA THR A 132 -1.81 29.40 18.39
C THR A 132 -3.26 29.75 18.78
N LEU A 133 -3.69 29.33 19.97
CA LEU A 133 -5.03 29.64 20.49
C LEU A 133 -5.20 31.14 20.73
N CYS A 134 -4.17 31.82 21.27
CA CYS A 134 -4.16 33.27 21.38
C CYS A 134 -4.39 33.95 20.03
N ARG A 135 -3.72 33.48 18.97
CA ARG A 135 -3.88 34.02 17.62
C ARG A 135 -5.29 33.80 17.05
N ILE A 136 -5.84 32.59 17.23
CA ILE A 136 -7.20 32.24 16.77
C ILE A 136 -8.26 33.13 17.47
N LEU A 137 -8.11 33.34 18.78
CA LEU A 137 -9.01 34.20 19.55
C LEU A 137 -8.93 35.67 19.09
N GLN A 138 -7.72 36.17 18.79
CA GLN A 138 -7.52 37.53 18.29
C GLN A 138 -8.11 37.75 16.89
N SER A 139 -8.03 36.74 16.00
CA SER A 139 -8.63 36.85 14.65
C SER A 139 -10.16 36.84 14.68
N ASN A 140 -10.77 36.22 15.70
CA ASN A 140 -12.22 36.13 15.84
C ASN A 140 -12.84 37.33 16.59
N SER A 141 -12.05 38.09 17.37
CA SER A 141 -12.53 39.31 18.03
C SER A 141 -12.50 40.52 17.08
N LYS A 142 -13.66 40.98 16.62
CA LYS A 142 -13.79 42.19 15.77
C LYS A 142 -13.57 43.51 16.53
N SER A 143 -13.33 43.50 17.84
CA SER A 143 -13.08 44.69 18.65
C SER A 143 -11.72 44.61 19.37
N SER A 144 -10.83 45.52 18.99
CA SER A 144 -9.72 46.13 19.77
C SER A 144 -9.08 45.30 20.89
N LYS A 145 -7.76 45.04 20.74
CA LYS A 145 -6.74 44.91 21.81
C LYS A 145 -7.29 44.59 23.22
N ALA A 146 -7.97 43.46 23.38
CA ALA A 146 -8.15 42.90 24.70
C ALA A 146 -6.80 42.27 25.06
N THR A 147 -6.09 42.87 25.99
CA THR A 147 -4.84 42.36 26.57
C THR A 147 -5.13 40.95 27.09
N LEU A 148 -4.83 39.93 26.29
CA LEU A 148 -4.88 38.54 26.72
C LEU A 148 -3.85 38.43 27.85
N SER A 149 -4.35 38.21 29.06
CA SER A 149 -3.50 38.01 30.23
C SER A 149 -2.56 36.82 29.99
N ASP A 150 -1.25 37.04 30.13
CA ASP A 150 -0.15 36.09 29.92
C ASP A 150 -0.17 34.84 30.86
N LYS A 151 -1.26 34.59 31.58
CA LYS A 151 -1.38 33.50 32.58
C LYS A 151 -2.68 32.70 32.49
N VAL A 152 -3.28 32.58 31.31
CA VAL A 152 -4.46 31.72 31.12
C VAL A 152 -4.02 30.33 30.66
N SER A 153 -4.49 29.28 31.32
CA SER A 153 -4.14 27.90 30.94
C SER A 153 -4.65 27.53 29.54
N ASN A 154 -3.94 26.64 28.84
CA ASN A 154 -4.33 26.16 27.50
C ASN A 154 -5.76 25.62 27.46
N SER A 155 -6.22 24.97 28.54
CA SER A 155 -7.59 24.45 28.65
C SER A 155 -8.64 25.55 28.65
N VAL A 156 -8.38 26.68 29.33
CA VAL A 156 -9.30 27.83 29.35
C VAL A 156 -9.29 28.55 27.99
N GLN A 157 -8.12 28.68 27.36
CA GLN A 157 -8.02 29.25 26.01
C GLN A 157 -8.74 28.36 24.97
N TRP A 158 -8.62 27.04 25.09
CA TRP A 158 -9.33 26.06 24.27
C TRP A 158 -10.84 26.22 24.40
N GLY A 159 -11.37 26.22 25.62
CA GLY A 159 -12.80 26.41 25.86
C GLY A 159 -13.32 27.71 25.24
N ARG A 160 -12.56 28.82 25.37
CA ARG A 160 -12.93 30.09 24.72
C ARG A 160 -12.95 29.99 23.19
N ALA A 161 -11.96 29.32 22.60
CA ALA A 161 -11.88 29.16 21.14
C ALA A 161 -13.01 28.29 20.61
N VAL A 162 -13.29 27.17 21.28
CA VAL A 162 -14.39 26.27 20.96
C VAL A 162 -15.74 26.97 21.10
N CYS A 163 -15.98 27.72 22.18
CA CYS A 163 -17.21 28.52 22.33
C CYS A 163 -17.37 29.54 21.20
N ALA A 164 -16.30 30.24 20.82
CA ALA A 164 -16.35 31.23 19.74
C ALA A 164 -16.68 30.60 18.38
N VAL A 165 -16.11 29.43 18.07
CA VAL A 165 -16.39 28.69 16.83
C VAL A 165 -17.79 28.05 16.86
N SER A 166 -18.19 27.49 18.00
CA SER A 166 -19.51 26.88 18.21
C SER A 166 -20.65 27.89 17.97
N ALA A 167 -20.46 29.14 18.38
CA ALA A 167 -21.42 30.22 18.13
C ALA A 167 -21.61 30.55 16.64
N GLN A 168 -20.66 30.17 15.77
CA GLN A 168 -20.70 30.40 14.33
C GLN A 168 -21.16 29.17 13.53
N LEU A 169 -21.37 28.02 14.18
CA LEU A 169 -21.88 26.81 13.53
C LEU A 169 -23.38 26.97 13.21
N ASN A 170 -23.73 26.75 11.94
CA ASN A 170 -25.12 26.76 11.45
C ASN A 170 -25.90 25.56 12.00
N ALA A 171 -27.23 25.70 12.12
CA ALA A 171 -28.12 24.63 12.59
C ALA A 171 -28.07 23.38 11.68
N ASP A 172 -27.92 23.56 10.37
CA ASP A 172 -27.90 22.45 9.39
C ASP A 172 -26.68 21.52 9.52
N GLU A 173 -25.55 22.02 10.06
CA GLU A 173 -24.37 21.19 10.34
C GLU A 173 -24.57 20.29 11.58
N VAL A 174 -25.64 20.55 12.34
CA VAL A 174 -26.03 19.88 13.58
C VAL A 174 -27.30 19.03 13.36
N ASP A 175 -28.13 19.30 12.35
CA ASP A 175 -29.38 18.54 12.10
C ASP A 175 -29.13 17.08 11.67
N GLY A 176 -27.99 16.78 11.06
CA GLY A 176 -27.56 15.39 10.79
C GLY A 176 -27.13 14.60 12.04
N ILE A 177 -27.33 15.15 13.24
CA ILE A 177 -27.10 14.51 14.56
C ILE A 177 -28.43 13.89 15.09
N VAL A 178 -29.57 14.25 14.50
CA VAL A 178 -30.92 13.97 15.03
C VAL A 178 -31.68 12.90 14.22
N GLU A 179 -31.05 12.22 13.27
CA GLU A 179 -31.69 11.11 12.56
C GLU A 179 -31.71 9.83 13.44
N GLY A 180 -32.71 9.73 14.33
CA GLY A 180 -33.12 8.44 14.89
C GLY A 180 -33.53 8.36 16.36
N GLY A 181 -33.56 9.45 17.13
CA GLY A 181 -33.97 9.36 18.55
C GLY A 181 -34.18 10.69 19.25
N LYS A 182 -34.87 10.65 20.41
CA LYS A 182 -35.01 11.78 21.34
C LYS A 182 -33.67 12.08 22.02
N VAL A 183 -32.77 12.75 21.30
CA VAL A 183 -31.51 13.27 21.86
C VAL A 183 -31.84 14.49 22.72
N SER A 184 -31.30 14.55 23.93
CA SER A 184 -31.49 15.67 24.84
C SER A 184 -30.78 16.93 24.34
N MET A 185 -31.26 18.11 24.74
CA MET A 185 -30.64 19.38 24.37
C MET A 185 -29.18 19.49 24.86
N GLU A 186 -28.85 18.79 25.95
CA GLU A 186 -27.50 18.72 26.52
C GLU A 186 -26.56 17.89 25.62
N GLU A 187 -26.98 16.72 25.14
CA GLU A 187 -26.21 15.89 24.19
C GLU A 187 -25.93 16.63 22.88
N VAL A 188 -26.92 17.35 22.34
CA VAL A 188 -26.73 18.21 21.16
C VAL A 188 -25.65 19.27 21.41
N ALA A 189 -25.63 19.88 22.59
CA ALA A 189 -24.61 20.85 22.96
C ALA A 189 -23.21 20.21 23.03
N TYR A 190 -23.09 18.99 23.59
CA TYR A 190 -21.83 18.24 23.64
C TYR A 190 -21.31 17.89 22.24
N PHE A 191 -22.17 17.42 21.34
CA PHE A 191 -21.76 17.10 19.97
C PHE A 191 -21.35 18.36 19.21
N LYS A 192 -22.08 19.46 19.39
CA LYS A 192 -21.75 20.76 18.81
C LYS A 192 -20.39 21.27 19.32
N GLU A 193 -20.11 21.10 20.61
CA GLU A 193 -18.82 21.43 21.20
C GLU A 193 -17.69 20.61 20.57
N ALA A 194 -17.84 19.29 20.45
CA ALA A 194 -16.84 18.42 19.83
C ALA A 194 -16.62 18.74 18.33
N MET A 195 -17.68 19.10 17.59
CA MET A 195 -17.56 19.57 16.20
C MET A 195 -16.80 20.90 16.09
N ALA A 196 -17.08 21.85 16.97
CA ALA A 196 -16.26 23.06 17.08
C ALA A 196 -14.82 22.74 17.47
N GLY A 197 -14.60 21.76 18.35
CA GLY A 197 -13.29 21.24 18.74
C GLY A 197 -12.47 20.74 17.54
N LEU A 198 -13.04 19.92 16.66
CA LEU A 198 -12.33 19.45 15.44
C LEU A 198 -11.94 20.62 14.53
N ARG A 199 -12.81 21.63 14.38
CA ARG A 199 -12.49 22.84 13.58
C ARG A 199 -11.36 23.65 14.19
N VAL A 200 -11.39 23.86 15.50
CA VAL A 200 -10.31 24.57 16.22
C VAL A 200 -9.01 23.79 16.08
N ALA A 201 -9.01 22.47 16.26
CA ALA A 201 -7.81 21.63 16.10
C ALA A 201 -7.22 21.72 14.68
N LYS A 202 -8.06 21.66 13.64
CA LYS A 202 -7.63 21.83 12.25
C LYS A 202 -7.00 23.21 12.02
N GLU A 203 -7.61 24.27 12.55
CA GLU A 203 -7.08 25.63 12.42
C GLU A 203 -5.77 25.81 13.21
N VAL A 204 -5.63 25.17 14.38
CA VAL A 204 -4.36 25.16 15.13
C VAL A 204 -3.23 24.59 14.27
N ILE A 205 -3.45 23.42 13.66
CA ILE A 205 -2.44 22.78 12.79
C ILE A 205 -2.15 23.66 11.58
N ARG A 206 -3.18 24.26 10.96
CA ARG A 206 -3.03 25.17 9.82
C ARG A 206 -2.18 26.40 10.15
N VAL A 207 -2.40 27.04 11.30
CA VAL A 207 -1.59 28.18 11.75
C VAL A 207 -0.13 27.76 11.95
N GLN A 208 0.10 26.60 12.58
CA GLN A 208 1.44 26.09 12.82
C GLN A 208 2.16 25.68 11.53
N GLN A 209 1.46 25.08 10.56
CA GLN A 209 1.98 24.84 9.21
C GLN A 209 2.34 26.17 8.51
N GLY A 210 1.52 27.21 8.70
CA GLY A 210 1.80 28.57 8.22
C GLY A 210 3.12 29.14 8.74
N TRP A 211 3.49 28.85 10.00
CA TRP A 211 4.79 29.25 10.56
C TRP A 211 5.97 28.51 9.94
N ARG A 212 5.75 27.29 9.41
CA ARG A 212 6.79 26.44 8.81
C ARG A 212 6.96 26.65 7.30
N ARG A 213 6.13 27.49 6.66
CA ARG A 213 6.12 27.71 5.20
C ARG A 213 7.47 28.05 4.60
N ASN A 214 8.22 28.95 5.23
CA ASN A 214 9.56 29.31 4.73
C ASN A 214 10.53 28.14 4.80
N ALA A 215 10.44 27.32 5.85
CA ALA A 215 11.28 26.14 6.01
C ALA A 215 10.92 25.03 5.00
N PHE A 216 9.65 24.87 4.63
CA PHE A 216 9.25 23.99 3.53
C PHE A 216 9.84 24.44 2.19
N ARG A 217 9.72 25.75 1.87
CA ARG A 217 10.30 26.31 0.65
C ARG A 217 11.82 26.13 0.59
N ASP A 218 12.52 26.37 1.68
CA ASP A 218 13.97 26.17 1.74
C ASP A 218 14.33 24.68 1.60
N LEU A 219 13.57 23.77 2.23
CA LEU A 219 13.76 22.33 2.11
C LEU A 219 13.60 21.84 0.67
N ASN A 220 12.52 22.24 0.00
CA ASN A 220 12.22 21.86 -1.38
C ASN A 220 13.27 22.44 -2.35
N ARG A 221 13.72 23.68 -2.12
CA ARG A 221 14.77 24.31 -2.93
C ARG A 221 16.12 23.60 -2.82
N VAL A 222 16.50 23.18 -1.61
CA VAL A 222 17.80 22.55 -1.35
C VAL A 222 17.77 21.04 -1.64
N GLY A 223 16.58 20.42 -1.73
CA GLY A 223 16.44 18.97 -1.88
C GLY A 223 16.86 18.20 -0.62
N GLY A 224 16.76 18.83 0.55
CA GLY A 224 17.18 18.26 1.84
C GLY A 224 16.15 17.34 2.48
N PHE A 225 16.47 16.82 3.68
CA PHE A 225 15.56 16.03 4.51
C PHE A 225 15.37 16.66 5.88
N SER A 226 14.13 16.74 6.36
CA SER A 226 13.81 17.12 7.74
C SER A 226 12.64 16.30 8.26
N ARG A 227 12.92 15.47 9.27
CA ARG A 227 11.89 14.65 9.92
C ARG A 227 10.79 15.49 10.56
N SER A 228 11.16 16.62 11.18
CA SER A 228 10.19 17.52 11.83
C SER A 228 9.23 18.14 10.82
N LEU A 229 9.76 18.61 9.69
CA LEU A 229 8.93 19.17 8.62
C LEU A 229 8.05 18.10 7.97
N ALA A 230 8.62 16.93 7.68
CA ALA A 230 7.86 15.81 7.12
C ALA A 230 6.71 15.36 8.04
N ASN A 231 6.97 15.24 9.35
CA ASN A 231 5.93 14.96 10.34
C ASN A 231 4.89 16.08 10.37
N SER A 232 5.30 17.35 10.35
CA SER A 232 4.33 18.45 10.39
C SER A 232 3.37 18.50 9.20
N ALA A 233 3.78 17.95 8.05
CA ALA A 233 2.92 17.83 6.88
C ALA A 233 1.81 16.78 7.07
N THR A 234 2.02 15.79 7.95
CA THR A 234 1.08 14.68 8.23
C THR A 234 0.38 14.83 9.58
N ASP A 235 0.50 15.96 10.28
CA ASP A 235 -0.06 16.15 11.62
C ASP A 235 -1.57 15.98 11.68
N TRP A 236 -2.30 16.57 10.72
CA TRP A 236 -3.75 16.48 10.69
C TRP A 236 -4.27 15.06 10.49
N PRO A 237 -3.87 14.30 9.44
CA PRO A 237 -4.32 12.92 9.30
C PRO A 237 -3.88 12.04 10.47
N CYS A 238 -2.70 12.26 11.06
CA CYS A 238 -2.25 11.48 12.22
C CYS A 238 -3.05 11.78 13.49
N LEU A 239 -3.43 13.05 13.72
CA LEU A 239 -4.32 13.43 14.82
C LEU A 239 -5.67 12.72 14.70
N LEU A 240 -6.25 12.70 13.50
CA LEU A 240 -7.54 12.03 13.25
C LEU A 240 -7.44 10.52 13.45
N LEU A 241 -6.35 9.88 13.00
CA LEU A 241 -6.10 8.47 13.25
C LEU A 241 -6.01 8.15 14.75
N GLU A 242 -5.32 8.98 15.53
CA GLU A 242 -5.23 8.81 16.99
C GLU A 242 -6.61 8.99 17.65
N LEU A 243 -7.38 10.01 17.26
CA LEU A 243 -8.73 10.24 17.79
C LEU A 243 -9.70 9.10 17.46
N LEU A 244 -9.67 8.61 16.23
CA LEU A 244 -10.49 7.47 15.81
C LEU A 244 -10.09 6.20 16.57
N SER A 245 -8.80 5.99 16.81
CA SER A 245 -8.31 4.85 17.59
C SER A 245 -8.71 4.95 19.07
N LEU A 246 -8.68 6.16 19.65
CA LEU A 246 -9.10 6.41 21.03
C LEU A 246 -10.62 6.30 21.22
N GLY A 247 -11.39 6.67 20.21
CA GLY A 247 -12.86 6.54 20.22
C GLY A 247 -13.33 5.11 19.94
N ALA A 248 -12.46 4.21 19.50
CA ALA A 248 -12.83 2.86 19.10
C ALA A 248 -13.34 2.03 20.29
N GLU A 249 -14.55 1.48 20.18
CA GLU A 249 -15.21 0.70 21.22
C GLU A 249 -15.84 -0.56 20.64
N ILE A 250 -15.66 -1.69 21.35
CA ILE A 250 -16.20 -3.00 20.96
C ILE A 250 -17.74 -2.89 20.86
N ASP A 251 -18.32 -3.51 19.83
CA ASP A 251 -19.76 -3.53 19.56
C ASP A 251 -20.46 -2.16 19.40
N TYR A 252 -19.71 -1.05 19.35
CA TYR A 252 -20.27 0.30 19.22
C TYR A 252 -19.67 1.13 18.08
N PHE A 253 -18.37 1.39 18.11
CA PHE A 253 -17.68 2.20 17.09
C PHE A 253 -16.35 1.56 16.74
N GLN A 254 -16.28 0.90 15.58
CA GLN A 254 -15.06 0.19 15.17
C GLN A 254 -14.55 0.73 13.84
N PRO A 255 -13.81 1.85 13.86
CA PRO A 255 -13.31 2.49 12.66
C PRO A 255 -12.22 1.65 11.99
N LYS A 256 -12.18 1.65 10.66
CA LYS A 256 -11.14 1.02 9.84
C LYS A 256 -10.78 1.92 8.68
N LEU A 257 -9.53 1.88 8.25
CA LEU A 257 -9.06 2.65 7.11
C LEU A 257 -8.40 1.76 6.08
N ILE A 258 -8.88 1.83 4.85
CA ILE A 258 -8.27 1.19 3.69
C ILE A 258 -7.69 2.29 2.81
N ILE A 259 -6.40 2.22 2.55
CA ILE A 259 -5.69 3.11 1.62
C ILE A 259 -5.21 2.29 0.44
N ASN A 260 -5.87 2.44 -0.71
CA ASN A 260 -5.50 1.82 -1.96
C ASN A 260 -4.49 2.66 -2.73
N ASN A 261 -3.58 1.98 -3.43
CA ASN A 261 -2.53 2.59 -4.26
C ASN A 261 -1.65 3.59 -3.49
N ILE A 262 -1.21 3.22 -2.28
CA ILE A 262 -0.40 4.09 -1.40
C ILE A 262 0.86 4.65 -2.10
N GLU A 263 1.45 3.90 -3.02
CA GLU A 263 2.61 4.29 -3.84
C GLU A 263 2.38 5.52 -4.73
N VAL A 264 1.12 5.83 -5.09
CA VAL A 264 0.81 7.02 -5.90
C VAL A 264 1.23 8.29 -5.18
N LEU A 265 1.07 8.31 -3.84
CA LEU A 265 1.46 9.43 -2.98
C LEU A 265 2.98 9.69 -3.05
N LYS A 266 3.79 8.63 -3.18
CA LYS A 266 5.26 8.73 -3.30
C LYS A 266 5.67 9.46 -4.58
N HIS A 267 4.89 9.33 -5.64
CA HIS A 267 5.15 9.90 -6.95
C HIS A 267 4.44 11.23 -7.19
N ALA A 268 3.55 11.66 -6.28
CA ALA A 268 2.76 12.87 -6.44
C ALA A 268 3.63 14.14 -6.54
N VAL A 269 3.21 15.05 -7.42
CA VAL A 269 3.96 16.27 -7.74
C VAL A 269 3.51 17.44 -6.88
N LEU A 270 4.47 18.22 -6.40
CA LEU A 270 4.21 19.46 -5.69
C LEU A 270 3.60 20.50 -6.64
N THR A 271 2.46 21.06 -6.25
CA THR A 271 1.85 22.21 -6.94
C THR A 271 2.39 23.53 -6.42
N ASP A 272 2.85 23.56 -5.18
CA ASP A 272 3.45 24.71 -4.52
C ASP A 272 4.49 24.28 -3.47
N ASP A 273 5.20 25.25 -2.90
CA ASP A 273 6.17 25.05 -1.82
C ASP A 273 5.53 25.14 -0.42
N SER A 274 4.23 24.86 -0.30
CA SER A 274 3.52 24.95 0.98
C SER A 274 3.77 23.75 1.90
N THR A 275 4.26 22.64 1.34
CA THR A 275 4.47 21.35 2.03
C THR A 275 5.70 20.61 1.48
N VAL A 276 6.01 19.46 2.09
CA VAL A 276 7.11 18.56 1.65
C VAL A 276 6.72 17.79 0.39
N CYS A 277 7.72 17.34 -0.39
CA CYS A 277 7.48 16.51 -1.57
C CYS A 277 6.74 15.20 -1.26
N GLY A 278 6.06 14.64 -2.28
CA GLY A 278 5.20 13.47 -2.12
C GLY A 278 5.88 12.25 -1.48
N SER A 279 7.16 12.00 -1.81
CA SER A 279 7.94 10.92 -1.19
C SER A 279 8.14 11.11 0.31
N LEU A 280 8.45 12.32 0.77
CA LEU A 280 8.61 12.61 2.20
C LEU A 280 7.29 12.55 2.96
N TYR A 281 6.21 13.06 2.34
CA TYR A 281 4.87 12.97 2.90
C TYR A 281 4.44 11.51 3.07
N HIS A 282 4.63 10.72 2.01
CA HIS A 282 4.35 9.29 1.98
C HIS A 282 5.08 8.53 3.08
N ASP A 283 6.41 8.68 3.15
CA ASP A 283 7.21 7.96 4.12
C ASP A 283 6.85 8.39 5.56
N SER A 284 6.63 9.70 5.79
CA SER A 284 6.21 10.20 7.09
C SER A 284 4.86 9.63 7.52
N LEU A 285 3.86 9.62 6.63
CA LEU A 285 2.52 9.10 6.93
C LEU A 285 2.58 7.64 7.38
N ILE A 286 3.29 6.80 6.62
CA ILE A 286 3.39 5.37 6.90
C ILE A 286 4.14 5.13 8.21
N TRP A 287 5.25 5.82 8.43
CA TRP A 287 5.99 5.69 9.67
C TRP A 287 5.18 6.10 10.89
N ARG A 288 4.36 7.15 10.78
CA ARG A 288 3.50 7.59 11.87
C ARG A 288 2.34 6.64 12.13
N ILE A 289 1.75 6.04 11.08
CA ILE A 289 0.74 4.98 11.23
C ILE A 289 1.33 3.78 11.98
N ILE A 290 2.52 3.32 11.57
CA ILE A 290 3.22 2.20 12.23
C ILE A 290 3.55 2.54 13.68
N ALA A 291 4.06 3.76 13.95
CA ALA A 291 4.39 4.20 15.30
C ALA A 291 3.14 4.27 16.20
N LEU A 292 2.02 4.76 15.67
CA LEU A 292 0.74 4.79 16.38
C LEU A 292 0.26 3.36 16.72
N GLY A 293 0.33 2.44 15.75
CA GLY A 293 0.00 1.03 15.97
C GLY A 293 0.85 0.37 17.06
N ALA A 294 2.16 0.55 16.99
CA ALA A 294 3.11 -0.10 17.89
C ALA A 294 3.03 0.44 19.34
N ASN A 295 2.76 1.73 19.52
CA ASN A 295 2.79 2.38 20.83
C ASN A 295 1.41 2.43 21.50
N GLU A 296 0.34 2.65 20.73
CA GLU A 296 -0.97 3.02 21.29
C GLU A 296 -2.11 2.10 20.84
N ARG A 297 -1.81 1.13 19.94
CA ARG A 297 -2.79 0.31 19.20
C ARG A 297 -3.73 1.18 18.37
N CYS A 298 -3.45 1.23 17.08
CA CYS A 298 -4.19 2.03 16.11
C CYS A 298 -5.42 1.27 15.62
N LEU A 299 -6.44 1.97 15.16
CA LEU A 299 -7.51 1.40 14.34
C LEU A 299 -6.93 0.58 13.17
N PRO A 300 -7.60 -0.49 12.70
CA PRO A 300 -7.13 -1.27 11.55
C PRO A 300 -6.88 -0.42 10.30
N VAL A 301 -5.60 -0.26 9.93
CA VAL A 301 -5.20 0.39 8.68
C VAL A 301 -4.68 -0.66 7.70
N ILE A 302 -5.31 -0.75 6.53
CA ILE A 302 -4.92 -1.65 5.43
C ILE A 302 -4.34 -0.80 4.29
N LEU A 303 -3.04 -0.93 4.04
CA LEU A 303 -2.34 -0.30 2.93
C LEU A 303 -2.25 -1.28 1.77
N VAL A 304 -2.79 -0.92 0.61
CA VAL A 304 -2.76 -1.76 -0.59
C VAL A 304 -1.78 -1.15 -1.58
N THR A 305 -0.83 -1.96 -2.04
CA THR A 305 0.18 -1.51 -2.99
C THR A 305 0.47 -2.57 -4.04
N SER A 306 0.63 -2.12 -5.29
CA SER A 306 0.93 -3.02 -6.41
C SER A 306 2.34 -2.91 -6.98
N ASP A 307 3.15 -1.99 -6.47
CA ASP A 307 4.51 -1.74 -6.99
C ASP A 307 5.59 -2.31 -6.07
N SER A 308 6.48 -3.11 -6.65
CA SER A 308 7.46 -4.03 -6.02
C SER A 308 8.56 -3.39 -5.14
N ARG A 309 8.40 -2.14 -4.73
CA ARG A 309 9.43 -1.34 -4.02
C ARG A 309 9.00 -0.86 -2.65
N PHE A 310 8.05 -1.53 -2.02
CA PHE A 310 7.59 -1.18 -0.69
C PHE A 310 8.48 -1.81 0.39
N LEU A 311 9.37 -0.98 0.97
CA LEU A 311 10.21 -1.23 2.14
C LEU A 311 11.05 -2.52 2.11
N THR A 312 12.18 -2.49 1.38
CA THR A 312 13.34 -3.28 1.80
C THR A 312 13.91 -2.65 3.08
N VAL A 313 13.53 -3.22 4.22
CA VAL A 313 14.13 -3.02 5.56
C VAL A 313 13.62 -1.79 6.34
N PRO A 314 12.90 -1.96 7.47
CA PRO A 314 12.84 -0.91 8.48
C PRO A 314 14.24 -0.69 9.09
N PRO A 315 14.71 0.55 9.30
CA PRO A 315 15.96 0.79 10.02
C PRO A 315 15.88 0.15 11.42
N VAL A 316 16.98 -0.52 11.80
CA VAL A 316 17.17 -1.23 13.06
C VAL A 316 16.63 -0.43 14.25
N GLY A 317 15.66 -0.99 14.98
CA GLY A 317 15.24 -0.43 16.28
C GLY A 317 13.80 -0.71 16.74
N LEU A 318 12.91 -1.19 15.87
CA LEU A 318 11.56 -1.60 16.27
C LEU A 318 11.39 -3.11 16.04
N ASN A 319 11.09 -3.86 17.10
CA ASN A 319 10.68 -5.26 17.05
C ASN A 319 9.28 -5.42 16.43
N SER A 320 8.92 -4.59 15.44
CA SER A 320 7.66 -4.68 14.71
C SER A 320 7.78 -5.78 13.66
N ARG A 321 7.10 -6.90 13.91
CA ARG A 321 6.87 -7.95 12.89
C ARG A 321 5.91 -7.40 11.83
N THR A 322 6.40 -6.51 10.96
CA THR A 322 5.64 -6.03 9.82
C THR A 322 5.22 -7.25 8.99
N MET A 323 3.93 -7.61 9.05
CA MET A 323 3.38 -8.65 8.20
C MET A 323 3.16 -8.03 6.83
N THR A 324 4.22 -8.02 6.03
CA THR A 324 4.11 -7.81 4.59
C THR A 324 3.41 -9.03 4.02
N ILE A 325 2.13 -8.91 3.69
CA ILE A 325 1.45 -9.94 2.91
C ILE A 325 1.94 -9.76 1.48
N ASN A 326 2.89 -10.61 1.11
CA ASN A 326 3.47 -10.68 -0.22
C ASN A 326 2.77 -11.80 -0.95
N GLN A 327 1.92 -11.50 -1.94
CA GLN A 327 1.50 -12.56 -2.86
C GLN A 327 0.92 -12.12 -4.21
N ALA A 328 1.33 -12.85 -5.24
CA ALA A 328 0.55 -13.11 -6.44
C ALA A 328 -0.60 -14.06 -6.08
N PHE A 329 -1.83 -13.73 -6.48
CA PHE A 329 -2.96 -14.61 -6.26
C PHE A 329 -2.81 -15.78 -7.22
N GLY A 330 -2.53 -16.95 -6.65
CA GLY A 330 -2.69 -18.21 -7.35
C GLY A 330 -4.17 -18.58 -7.30
N TRP A 331 -4.98 -17.92 -8.12
CA TRP A 331 -6.32 -18.42 -8.40
C TRP A 331 -6.17 -19.80 -9.04
N THR A 332 -6.97 -20.76 -8.59
CA THR A 332 -7.16 -21.98 -9.37
C THR A 332 -7.70 -21.60 -10.75
N PRO A 333 -7.43 -22.39 -11.81
CA PRO A 333 -8.00 -22.13 -13.12
C PRO A 333 -9.52 -21.93 -13.11
N GLN A 334 -10.23 -22.54 -12.16
CA GLN A 334 -11.67 -22.43 -11.95
C GLN A 334 -12.07 -21.11 -11.28
N GLU A 335 -11.29 -20.63 -10.31
CA GLU A 335 -11.51 -19.31 -9.70
C GLU A 335 -11.21 -18.18 -10.67
N ALA A 336 -10.10 -18.28 -11.40
CA ALA A 336 -9.73 -17.29 -12.40
C ALA A 336 -10.75 -17.24 -13.55
N LYS A 337 -11.34 -18.39 -13.90
CA LYS A 337 -12.42 -18.48 -14.90
C LYS A 337 -13.57 -17.52 -14.59
N MET A 338 -13.97 -17.38 -13.32
CA MET A 338 -15.10 -16.52 -12.91
C MET A 338 -14.88 -15.02 -13.18
N HIS A 339 -13.64 -14.60 -13.36
CA HIS A 339 -13.26 -13.19 -13.55
C HIS A 339 -12.69 -12.91 -14.94
N MET A 340 -12.24 -13.94 -15.65
CA MET A 340 -11.55 -13.83 -16.93
C MET A 340 -12.44 -14.19 -18.11
N VAL A 341 -13.39 -15.12 -17.90
CA VAL A 341 -14.37 -15.51 -18.90
C VAL A 341 -15.51 -14.50 -18.93
N ASP A 342 -16.06 -14.26 -20.12
CA ASP A 342 -17.09 -13.27 -20.45
C ASP A 342 -16.57 -11.83 -20.63
N ASP A 343 -15.67 -11.36 -19.77
CA ASP A 343 -15.13 -9.98 -19.86
C ASP A 343 -13.87 -9.86 -20.73
N TYR A 344 -13.02 -10.90 -20.77
CA TYR A 344 -11.68 -10.82 -21.41
C TYR A 344 -11.43 -11.94 -22.43
N PHE A 345 -11.85 -13.17 -22.10
CA PHE A 345 -11.67 -14.36 -22.92
C PHE A 345 -12.99 -15.12 -23.07
N SER A 346 -13.16 -15.78 -24.21
CA SER A 346 -14.23 -16.78 -24.36
C SER A 346 -13.91 -18.05 -23.55
N PRO A 347 -14.89 -18.91 -23.25
CA PRO A 347 -14.64 -20.18 -22.57
C PRO A 347 -13.62 -21.08 -23.30
N TYR A 348 -13.58 -21.02 -24.63
CA TYR A 348 -12.61 -21.75 -25.45
C TYR A 348 -11.19 -21.20 -25.27
N GLU A 349 -11.04 -19.88 -25.43
CA GLU A 349 -9.76 -19.18 -25.28
C GLU A 349 -9.17 -19.39 -23.87
N TRP A 350 -10.02 -19.35 -22.84
CA TRP A 350 -9.60 -19.59 -21.47
C TRP A 350 -9.04 -21.00 -21.25
N ASN A 351 -9.70 -22.02 -21.79
CA ASN A 351 -9.23 -23.40 -21.65
C ASN A 351 -7.86 -23.58 -22.33
N LEU A 352 -7.68 -23.03 -23.53
CA LEU A 352 -6.40 -23.08 -24.24
C LEU A 352 -5.29 -22.38 -23.44
N VAL A 353 -5.58 -21.21 -22.87
CA VAL A 353 -4.59 -20.46 -22.08
C VAL A 353 -4.20 -21.21 -20.81
N VAL A 354 -5.18 -21.81 -20.12
CA VAL A 354 -4.91 -22.63 -18.92
C VAL A 354 -4.08 -23.87 -19.28
N GLU A 355 -4.37 -24.51 -20.41
CA GLU A 355 -3.65 -25.70 -20.89
C GLU A 355 -2.19 -25.38 -21.26
N VAL A 356 -1.97 -24.27 -21.94
CA VAL A 356 -0.64 -23.93 -22.52
C VAL A 356 0.23 -23.11 -21.57
N LEU A 357 -0.35 -22.16 -20.83
CA LEU A 357 0.38 -21.15 -20.03
C LEU A 357 0.11 -21.29 -18.52
N GLY A 358 -0.86 -22.11 -18.12
CA GLY A 358 -1.33 -22.21 -16.75
C GLY A 358 -2.05 -20.95 -16.25
N PRO A 359 -2.51 -20.92 -14.99
CA PRO A 359 -3.24 -19.79 -14.41
C PRO A 359 -2.32 -18.62 -14.01
N SER A 360 -1.25 -18.37 -14.75
CA SER A 360 -0.27 -17.32 -14.44
C SER A 360 -0.84 -15.94 -14.77
N PRO A 361 -1.10 -15.06 -13.79
CA PRO A 361 -1.70 -13.74 -14.05
C PRO A 361 -0.87 -12.87 -14.98
N ARG A 362 0.45 -13.08 -15.00
CA ARG A 362 1.38 -12.39 -15.90
C ARG A 362 1.15 -12.78 -17.36
N HIS A 363 1.06 -14.08 -17.65
CA HIS A 363 0.89 -14.57 -19.01
C HIS A 363 -0.52 -14.25 -19.54
N LEU A 364 -1.54 -14.37 -18.68
CA LEU A 364 -2.90 -13.92 -18.98
C LEU A 364 -2.93 -12.46 -19.44
N PHE A 365 -2.22 -11.59 -18.72
CA PHE A 365 -2.18 -10.18 -19.01
C PHE A 365 -1.43 -9.86 -20.33
N GLU A 366 -0.23 -10.41 -20.51
CA GLU A 366 0.58 -10.17 -21.72
C GLU A 366 -0.15 -10.66 -22.98
N LEU A 367 -0.87 -11.78 -22.88
CA LEU A 367 -1.64 -12.36 -23.97
C LEU A 367 -2.91 -11.57 -24.29
N TYR A 368 -3.61 -11.06 -23.26
CA TYR A 368 -4.75 -10.14 -23.45
C TYR A 368 -4.31 -8.82 -24.10
N ALA A 369 -3.16 -8.26 -23.69
CA ALA A 369 -2.61 -7.06 -24.30
C ALA A 369 -2.25 -7.29 -25.78
N LEU A 370 -1.73 -8.48 -26.12
CA LEU A 370 -1.47 -8.87 -27.50
C LEU A 370 -2.77 -8.92 -28.31
N LYS A 371 -3.83 -9.55 -27.75
CA LYS A 371 -5.19 -9.62 -28.32
C LYS A 371 -5.79 -8.22 -28.56
N GLN A 372 -5.55 -7.25 -27.69
CA GLN A 372 -6.07 -5.89 -27.87
C GLN A 372 -5.22 -5.01 -28.80
N SER A 373 -4.04 -5.47 -29.20
CA SER A 373 -3.13 -4.67 -30.00
C SER A 373 -3.52 -4.63 -31.49
N ASN A 374 -3.10 -3.59 -32.20
CA ASN A 374 -3.28 -3.50 -33.66
C ASN A 374 -2.58 -4.64 -34.42
N PHE A 375 -1.66 -5.37 -33.78
CA PHE A 375 -1.03 -6.57 -34.32
C PHE A 375 -2.05 -7.72 -34.42
N TYR A 376 -2.91 -7.87 -33.42
CA TYR A 376 -4.00 -8.85 -33.43
C TYR A 376 -4.99 -8.60 -34.54
N GLN A 377 -5.46 -7.35 -34.70
CA GLN A 377 -6.42 -7.03 -35.78
C GLN A 377 -5.85 -7.39 -37.16
N LYS A 378 -4.56 -7.11 -37.40
CA LYS A 378 -3.88 -7.47 -38.65
C LYS A 378 -3.74 -8.98 -38.86
N VAL A 379 -3.45 -9.73 -37.80
CA VAL A 379 -3.35 -11.21 -37.87
C VAL A 379 -4.72 -11.84 -38.06
N MET A 380 -5.77 -11.32 -37.43
CA MET A 380 -7.15 -11.81 -37.57
C MET A 380 -7.84 -11.40 -38.88
N ASP A 381 -7.37 -10.33 -39.53
CA ASP A 381 -7.82 -9.90 -40.87
C ASP A 381 -7.34 -10.86 -41.98
N GLU A 382 -6.30 -11.67 -41.71
CA GLU A 382 -5.88 -12.76 -42.57
C GLU A 382 -6.85 -13.95 -42.42
N LYS A 383 -7.56 -14.29 -43.51
CA LYS A 383 -8.57 -15.37 -43.50
C LYS A 383 -7.92 -16.70 -43.10
N GLY A 384 -8.14 -17.14 -41.86
CA GLY A 384 -7.73 -18.45 -41.35
C GLY A 384 -7.04 -18.42 -39.99
N SER A 385 -6.67 -17.25 -39.49
CA SER A 385 -5.96 -17.11 -38.21
C SER A 385 -6.88 -17.37 -37.01
N THR A 386 -6.36 -18.10 -36.03
CA THR A 386 -7.05 -18.51 -34.81
C THR A 386 -6.39 -17.91 -33.58
N PHE A 387 -7.04 -18.08 -32.42
CA PHE A 387 -6.45 -17.66 -31.16
C PHE A 387 -5.22 -18.50 -30.76
N GLU A 388 -5.04 -19.69 -31.32
CA GLU A 388 -3.85 -20.53 -31.13
C GLU A 388 -2.60 -19.86 -31.73
N ASP A 389 -2.73 -19.25 -32.92
CA ASP A 389 -1.63 -18.56 -33.59
C ASP A 389 -1.05 -17.39 -32.75
N ILE A 390 -1.90 -16.80 -31.89
CA ILE A 390 -1.53 -15.72 -30.95
C ILE A 390 -0.78 -16.28 -29.76
N VAL A 391 -1.26 -17.40 -29.22
CA VAL A 391 -0.57 -18.11 -28.13
C VAL A 391 0.81 -18.55 -28.63
N ASP A 392 0.90 -19.06 -29.86
CA ASP A 392 2.16 -19.48 -30.48
C ASP A 392 3.11 -18.30 -30.72
N ALA A 393 2.61 -17.18 -31.24
CA ALA A 393 3.41 -15.96 -31.39
C ALA A 393 3.92 -15.44 -30.03
N TYR A 394 3.08 -15.51 -29.01
CA TYR A 394 3.44 -15.13 -27.64
C TYR A 394 4.49 -16.07 -27.03
N LEU A 395 4.35 -17.39 -27.23
CA LEU A 395 5.34 -18.38 -26.81
C LEU A 395 6.67 -18.17 -27.53
N ALA A 396 6.65 -17.90 -28.84
CA ALA A 396 7.84 -17.57 -29.61
C ALA A 396 8.52 -16.29 -29.10
N PHE A 397 7.73 -15.27 -28.76
CA PHE A 397 8.23 -14.05 -28.12
C PHE A 397 8.90 -14.35 -26.77
N LEU A 398 8.25 -15.12 -25.90
CA LEU A 398 8.80 -15.52 -24.60
C LEU A 398 10.10 -16.30 -24.79
N GLN A 399 10.15 -17.21 -25.77
CA GLN A 399 11.34 -17.99 -26.07
C GLN A 399 12.52 -17.07 -26.46
N VAL A 400 12.29 -16.11 -27.36
CA VAL A 400 13.34 -15.23 -27.88
C VAL A 400 13.78 -14.18 -26.88
N THR A 401 12.84 -13.59 -26.13
CA THR A 401 13.12 -12.42 -25.29
C THR A 401 13.38 -12.73 -23.82
N VAL A 402 12.85 -13.85 -23.32
CA VAL A 402 12.97 -14.23 -21.91
C VAL A 402 13.83 -15.47 -21.76
N VAL A 403 13.49 -16.57 -22.45
CA VAL A 403 14.13 -17.86 -22.25
C VAL A 403 15.56 -17.87 -22.80
N ASN A 404 15.76 -17.54 -24.08
CA ASN A 404 17.08 -17.58 -24.71
C ASN A 404 18.11 -16.70 -23.96
N PRO A 405 17.81 -15.42 -23.62
CA PRO A 405 18.76 -14.59 -22.89
C PRO A 405 19.03 -15.09 -21.47
N ALA A 406 18.03 -15.68 -20.80
CA ALA A 406 18.21 -16.28 -19.49
C ALA A 406 19.09 -17.53 -19.56
N MET A 407 18.91 -18.36 -20.58
CA MET A 407 19.74 -19.53 -20.86
C MET A 407 21.18 -19.12 -21.19
N ASP A 408 21.38 -18.11 -22.03
CA ASP A 408 22.71 -17.57 -22.34
C ASP A 408 23.41 -17.02 -21.09
N LYS A 409 22.67 -16.31 -20.24
CA LYS A 409 23.19 -15.81 -18.96
C LYS A 409 23.53 -16.96 -18.01
N ALA A 410 22.69 -17.99 -17.90
CA ALA A 410 22.96 -19.17 -17.09
C ALA A 410 24.21 -19.91 -17.59
N LEU A 411 24.35 -20.11 -18.90
CA LEU A 411 25.53 -20.69 -19.53
C LEU A 411 26.79 -19.85 -19.23
N SER A 412 26.70 -18.52 -19.28
CA SER A 412 27.82 -17.64 -18.95
C SER A 412 28.28 -17.79 -17.48
N LEU A 413 27.33 -17.97 -16.55
CA LEU A 413 27.61 -18.19 -15.14
C LEU A 413 28.30 -19.53 -14.92
N LEU A 414 27.85 -20.59 -15.59
CA LEU A 414 28.45 -21.93 -15.53
C LEU A 414 29.86 -21.96 -16.14
N GLN A 415 30.07 -21.29 -17.27
CA GLN A 415 31.40 -21.16 -17.88
C GLN A 415 32.37 -20.39 -16.98
N LYS A 416 31.88 -19.32 -16.33
CA LYS A 416 32.65 -18.56 -15.34
C LYS A 416 32.99 -19.42 -14.13
N PHE A 417 32.02 -20.17 -13.61
CA PHE A 417 32.22 -21.10 -12.51
C PHE A 417 33.29 -22.16 -12.84
N ALA A 418 33.22 -22.77 -14.03
CA ALA A 418 34.23 -23.72 -14.50
C ALA A 418 35.63 -23.09 -14.57
N SER A 419 35.72 -21.84 -15.04
CA SER A 419 36.97 -21.08 -15.08
C SER A 419 37.52 -20.76 -13.69
N ASP A 420 36.67 -20.33 -12.76
CA ASP A 420 37.06 -19.96 -11.40
C ASP A 420 37.44 -21.20 -10.58
N ALA A 421 36.78 -22.34 -10.79
CA ALA A 421 37.14 -23.63 -10.21
C ALA A 421 38.51 -24.11 -10.68
N ARG A 422 38.78 -24.04 -11.99
CA ARG A 422 40.08 -24.39 -12.57
C ARG A 422 41.20 -23.50 -12.05
N ASN A 423 40.94 -22.20 -11.92
CA ASN A 423 41.90 -21.22 -11.42
C ASN A 423 42.09 -21.28 -9.89
N GLY A 424 41.50 -22.27 -9.20
CA GLY A 424 41.65 -22.45 -7.75
C GLY A 424 40.98 -21.38 -6.90
N LYS A 425 40.13 -20.52 -7.49
CA LYS A 425 39.37 -19.49 -6.76
C LYS A 425 38.19 -20.09 -5.99
N ILE A 426 37.77 -21.29 -6.36
CA ILE A 426 36.71 -22.04 -5.67
C ILE A 426 37.39 -23.10 -4.78
N PRO A 427 37.19 -23.02 -3.45
CA PRO A 427 37.73 -24.00 -2.51
C PRO A 427 37.31 -25.44 -2.84
N LYS A 428 38.24 -26.40 -2.79
CA LYS A 428 38.02 -27.82 -3.20
C LYS A 428 36.97 -28.54 -2.33
N ASP A 429 36.76 -28.08 -1.11
CA ASP A 429 35.71 -28.49 -0.17
C ASP A 429 34.30 -28.18 -0.69
N ARG A 430 34.11 -27.09 -1.46
CA ARG A 430 32.83 -26.76 -2.10
C ARG A 430 32.51 -27.61 -3.34
N LEU A 431 33.45 -28.45 -3.77
CA LEU A 431 33.31 -29.39 -4.90
C LEU A 431 33.11 -30.84 -4.42
N ARG A 432 32.81 -31.07 -3.13
CA ARG A 432 32.57 -32.41 -2.56
C ARG A 432 31.12 -32.90 -2.79
N PHE A 433 30.98 -34.22 -2.68
CA PHE A 433 29.88 -35.13 -3.04
C PHE A 433 28.44 -34.60 -3.05
N GLY A 434 27.67 -35.05 -4.06
CA GLY A 434 26.20 -34.94 -4.14
C GLY A 434 25.69 -33.87 -5.10
N ALA A 435 26.53 -32.94 -5.55
CA ALA A 435 26.10 -31.87 -6.45
C ALA A 435 26.19 -32.29 -7.93
N PRO A 436 25.24 -31.88 -8.81
CA PRO A 436 25.21 -32.24 -10.24
C PRO A 436 26.47 -31.86 -11.02
N TRP A 437 27.25 -30.89 -10.52
CA TRP A 437 28.38 -30.22 -11.15
C TRP A 437 29.66 -31.07 -11.20
N ARG A 438 29.58 -32.22 -11.89
CA ARG A 438 30.70 -33.15 -12.08
C ARG A 438 31.87 -32.43 -12.78
N HIS A 439 33.02 -32.44 -12.12
CA HIS A 439 34.35 -31.94 -12.53
C HIS A 439 34.40 -31.07 -13.81
N PRO A 440 34.61 -29.74 -13.70
CA PRO A 440 34.76 -28.89 -14.88
C PRO A 440 35.97 -29.30 -15.72
N PRO A 441 36.00 -28.97 -17.03
CA PRO A 441 37.12 -29.30 -17.91
C PRO A 441 38.45 -28.76 -17.38
N GLN A 442 39.47 -29.63 -17.33
CA GLN A 442 40.81 -29.28 -16.83
C GLN A 442 41.61 -28.45 -17.84
N ILE A 443 41.25 -28.54 -19.13
CA ILE A 443 41.91 -27.88 -20.26
C ILE A 443 41.26 -26.50 -20.47
N ASP A 444 42.08 -25.47 -20.74
CA ASP A 444 41.59 -24.13 -21.08
C ASP A 444 41.03 -24.04 -22.49
N ASN A 445 39.90 -24.70 -22.72
CA ASN A 445 39.23 -24.64 -24.01
C ASN A 445 37.85 -24.01 -23.83
N PRO A 446 37.59 -22.83 -24.42
CA PRO A 446 36.27 -22.19 -24.38
C PRO A 446 35.15 -23.08 -24.91
N ALA A 447 35.41 -23.87 -25.95
CA ALA A 447 34.42 -24.76 -26.55
C ALA A 447 34.03 -25.90 -25.60
N LEU A 448 35.02 -26.56 -24.97
CA LEU A 448 34.78 -27.62 -23.99
C LEU A 448 34.06 -27.11 -22.75
N ARG A 449 34.34 -25.87 -22.32
CA ARG A 449 33.62 -25.22 -21.21
C ARG A 449 32.16 -24.92 -21.55
N LEU A 450 31.89 -24.50 -22.78
CA LEU A 450 30.53 -24.26 -23.26
C LEU A 450 29.73 -25.56 -23.35
N GLU A 451 30.33 -26.64 -23.88
CA GLU A 451 29.69 -27.96 -23.95
C GLU A 451 29.39 -28.52 -22.56
N TRP A 452 30.35 -28.42 -21.63
CA TRP A 452 30.14 -28.79 -20.23
C TRP A 452 29.01 -27.98 -19.61
N ALA A 453 29.01 -26.65 -19.77
CA ALA A 453 27.96 -25.79 -19.22
C ALA A 453 26.57 -26.12 -19.78
N LYS A 454 26.46 -26.48 -21.07
CA LYS A 454 25.21 -26.94 -21.68
C LYS A 454 24.70 -28.23 -21.06
N LEU A 455 25.58 -29.23 -20.89
CA LEU A 455 25.20 -30.50 -20.25
C LEU A 455 24.72 -30.28 -18.81
N GLN A 456 25.43 -29.46 -18.03
CA GLN A 456 25.04 -29.17 -16.65
C GLN A 456 23.71 -28.42 -16.55
N LEU A 457 23.47 -27.48 -17.47
CA LEU A 457 22.20 -26.75 -17.51
C LEU A 457 21.04 -27.65 -17.94
N MET A 458 21.26 -28.55 -18.90
CA MET A 458 20.28 -29.54 -19.34
C MET A 458 19.94 -30.53 -18.22
N ASP A 459 20.94 -31.07 -17.52
CA ASP A 459 20.73 -31.97 -16.38
C ASP A 459 19.96 -31.27 -15.25
N PHE A 460 20.26 -29.99 -15.00
CA PHE A 460 19.54 -29.18 -14.02
C PHE A 460 18.07 -28.97 -14.43
N VAL A 461 17.81 -28.54 -15.66
CA VAL A 461 16.46 -28.35 -16.18
C VAL A 461 15.68 -29.67 -16.18
N GLN A 462 16.30 -30.77 -16.61
CA GLN A 462 15.69 -32.09 -16.60
C GLN A 462 15.39 -32.57 -15.17
N SER A 463 16.25 -32.24 -14.20
CA SER A 463 15.99 -32.55 -12.79
C SER A 463 14.80 -31.77 -12.23
N LEU A 464 14.62 -30.51 -12.65
CA LEU A 464 13.44 -29.71 -12.31
C LEU A 464 12.16 -30.25 -12.96
N VAL A 465 12.24 -30.67 -14.22
CA VAL A 465 11.11 -31.29 -14.94
C VAL A 465 10.71 -32.62 -14.28
N ASN A 466 11.68 -33.47 -13.95
CA ASN A 466 11.45 -34.76 -13.32
C ASN A 466 10.94 -34.66 -11.88
N THR A 467 11.11 -33.52 -11.23
CA THR A 467 10.59 -33.23 -9.88
C THR A 467 9.26 -32.47 -9.94
N GLU A 468 8.62 -32.38 -11.11
CA GLU A 468 7.37 -31.64 -11.34
C GLU A 468 7.44 -30.15 -10.90
N PHE A 469 8.62 -29.54 -10.88
CA PHE A 469 8.80 -28.11 -10.53
C PHE A 469 8.36 -27.14 -11.64
N GLY A 470 7.42 -27.55 -12.49
CA GLY A 470 6.85 -26.76 -13.57
C GLY A 470 5.37 -26.47 -13.30
N CYS A 471 5.05 -25.21 -13.02
CA CYS A 471 3.71 -24.64 -13.03
C CYS A 471 2.68 -25.27 -12.06
N GLY A 472 2.50 -24.61 -10.90
CA GLY A 472 1.21 -24.60 -10.20
C GLY A 472 0.86 -25.85 -9.40
N SER A 473 1.67 -26.22 -8.40
CA SER A 473 1.24 -27.13 -7.35
C SER A 473 1.81 -26.73 -5.99
N ASN A 474 0.97 -26.89 -4.97
CA ASN A 474 1.17 -26.45 -3.60
C ASN A 474 2.51 -26.92 -3.01
N ILE A 475 3.32 -26.00 -2.48
CA ILE A 475 4.46 -26.35 -1.64
C ILE A 475 4.18 -25.85 -0.22
N VAL A 476 3.84 -26.79 0.67
CA VAL A 476 4.18 -26.73 2.08
C VAL A 476 5.65 -27.16 2.16
N VAL A 477 6.55 -26.27 2.59
CA VAL A 477 7.87 -26.69 3.07
C VAL A 477 7.74 -26.88 4.57
N SER A 478 7.81 -28.14 5.00
CA SER A 478 8.05 -28.52 6.40
C SER A 478 9.43 -28.00 6.82
N GLU A 479 9.45 -27.11 7.80
CA GLU A 479 10.63 -26.89 8.65
C GLU A 479 10.84 -28.16 9.48
N ASP A 480 11.65 -29.08 8.98
CA ASP A 480 12.32 -30.11 9.80
C ASP A 480 13.62 -30.50 9.10
N ALA A 481 14.72 -29.89 9.54
CA ALA A 481 16.06 -30.44 9.40
C ALA A 481 16.82 -30.03 10.66
N GLU A 482 16.60 -30.82 11.71
CA GLU A 482 17.38 -30.87 12.93
C GLU A 482 18.88 -31.01 12.64
N GLU A 483 19.67 -30.52 13.58
CA GLU A 483 21.11 -30.70 13.71
C GLU A 483 21.56 -32.16 13.50
N PRO A 484 22.78 -32.39 13.00
CA PRO A 484 23.56 -33.52 13.45
C PRO A 484 24.62 -33.02 14.45
N GLY A 485 24.53 -33.50 15.69
CA GLY A 485 25.54 -33.30 16.72
C GLY A 485 26.89 -33.91 16.33
N PHE A 486 27.95 -33.12 16.49
CA PHE A 486 29.00 -33.26 17.52
C PHE A 486 29.96 -32.08 17.44
#